data_AF-A0A6B0UX22-F1
#
_entry.id   AF-A0A6B0UX22-F1
#
_cell.length_a   1.000
_cell.length_b   1.000
_cell.length_c   1.000
_cell.angle_alpha   90.00
_cell.angle_beta   90.00
_cell.angle_gamma   90.00
#
_symmetry.space_group_name_H-M   'P 1'
#
loop_
_entity.id
_entity.type
_entity.pdbx_description
1 polymer ?
#
loop_
_entity_poly.entity_id
_entity_poly.type
_entity_poly.pdbx_seq_one_letter_code
_entity_poly.pdbx_strand_id
1 'polypeptide(L)'
;LDAENDAAEDDFLDYLFPVQESPQYVDMYVVYNQPECYILRSPATLGGCDLWLRKTELKGIVDDVGDQIVKEEHKLKKEIDEKYGIYENCTATEDQKEFVSLDVEDGIERWFQDTVWKRVSPDCILAFMLACEKPVSRLYNPITCNNSLTKQYAPFS
;
A
#
# COMPACT_ATOMS: atom_id res chain seq x y z
N LEU A 1 31.00 29.84 23.03
CA LEU A 1 31.01 30.24 21.61
C LEU A 1 30.71 29.01 20.74
N ASP A 2 29.63 28.30 21.08
CA ASP A 2 28.34 28.32 20.38
C ASP A 2 28.34 28.26 18.84
N ALA A 3 27.91 27.09 18.36
CA ALA A 3 26.90 26.78 17.33
C ALA A 3 26.93 27.43 15.92
N GLU A 4 26.76 26.52 14.94
CA GLU A 4 26.00 26.64 13.69
C GLU A 4 26.55 27.52 12.55
N ASN A 5 26.68 26.95 11.34
CA ASN A 5 25.62 27.10 10.33
C ASN A 5 25.91 26.27 9.05
N ASP A 6 25.25 25.12 8.92
CA ASP A 6 25.22 24.22 7.74
C ASP A 6 24.25 24.76 6.65
N ALA A 7 24.30 26.05 6.33
CA ALA A 7 23.28 26.74 5.52
C ALA A 7 23.70 27.09 4.07
N ALA A 8 24.82 26.54 3.57
CA ALA A 8 25.40 26.98 2.30
C ALA A 8 25.27 25.99 1.12
N GLU A 9 24.72 24.77 1.34
CA GLU A 9 24.58 23.78 0.26
C GLU A 9 23.21 23.79 -0.43
N ASP A 10 22.15 24.31 0.21
CA ASP A 10 20.80 24.36 -0.38
C ASP A 10 20.69 25.36 -1.55
N ASP A 11 21.33 26.52 -1.43
CA ASP A 11 21.21 27.63 -2.40
C ASP A 11 21.83 27.30 -3.78
N PHE A 12 22.85 26.45 -3.82
CA PHE A 12 23.52 26.09 -5.07
C PHE A 12 22.68 25.12 -5.92
N LEU A 13 22.00 24.18 -5.27
CA LEU A 13 21.12 23.23 -5.96
C LEU A 13 19.86 23.94 -6.49
N ASP A 14 19.30 24.87 -5.71
CA ASP A 14 18.18 25.70 -6.14
C ASP A 14 18.54 26.64 -7.30
N TYR A 15 19.79 27.13 -7.35
CA TYR A 15 20.29 27.94 -8.47
C TYR A 15 20.48 27.13 -9.76
N LEU A 16 20.93 25.87 -9.65
CA LEU A 16 21.11 24.98 -10.80
C LEU A 16 19.78 24.45 -11.35
N PHE A 17 18.78 24.28 -10.48
CA PHE A 17 17.45 23.77 -10.83
C PHE A 17 16.33 24.73 -10.39
N PRO A 18 16.28 25.96 -10.94
CA PRO A 18 15.39 27.05 -10.51
C PRO A 18 13.90 26.78 -10.76
N VAL A 19 13.61 25.72 -11.51
CA VAL A 19 12.29 25.12 -11.66
C VAL A 19 12.49 23.68 -11.24
N GLN A 20 11.98 23.26 -10.07
CA GLN A 20 11.78 21.84 -9.80
C GLN A 20 11.05 21.29 -11.01
N GLU A 21 11.70 20.38 -11.74
CA GLU A 21 11.09 19.72 -12.89
C GLU A 21 9.69 19.33 -12.45
N SER A 22 8.67 19.80 -13.21
CA SER A 22 7.28 19.70 -12.77
C SER A 22 7.03 18.30 -12.21
N PRO A 23 6.13 18.08 -11.22
CA PRO A 23 5.87 16.75 -10.67
C PRO A 23 5.52 15.66 -11.71
N GLN A 24 5.35 16.04 -12.98
CA GLN A 24 5.17 15.22 -14.17
C GLN A 24 6.48 14.73 -14.84
N TYR A 25 7.67 15.18 -14.40
CA TYR A 25 8.97 14.98 -15.09
C TYR A 25 10.06 14.31 -14.27
N VAL A 26 9.76 13.86 -13.07
CA VAL A 26 10.73 13.09 -12.29
C VAL A 26 10.57 11.62 -12.70
N ASP A 27 11.61 11.05 -13.30
CA ASP A 27 11.55 9.70 -13.85
C ASP A 27 11.33 8.68 -12.73
N MET A 28 10.36 7.77 -12.92
CA MET A 28 10.28 6.58 -12.09
C MET A 28 11.48 5.71 -12.38
N TYR A 29 12.23 5.33 -11.35
CA TYR A 29 13.37 4.43 -11.51
C TYR A 29 13.24 3.19 -10.65
N VAL A 30 13.83 2.11 -11.17
CA VAL A 30 13.85 0.80 -10.53
C VAL A 30 15.01 0.77 -9.55
N VAL A 31 14.70 0.61 -8.27
CA VAL A 31 15.70 0.45 -7.20
C VAL A 31 16.14 -1.01 -7.08
N TYR A 32 15.20 -1.93 -7.27
CA TYR A 32 15.42 -3.36 -7.18
C TYR A 32 14.47 -4.11 -8.10
N ASN A 33 14.96 -5.19 -8.70
CA ASN A 33 14.21 -5.99 -9.66
C ASN A 33 14.58 -7.46 -9.53
N GLN A 34 13.59 -8.29 -9.24
CA GLN A 34 13.65 -9.74 -9.29
C GLN A 34 12.45 -10.29 -10.07
N PRO A 35 12.49 -11.57 -10.49
CA PRO A 35 11.34 -12.21 -11.13
C PRO A 35 10.04 -12.08 -10.33
N GLU A 36 10.09 -12.03 -9.00
CA GLU A 36 8.90 -11.98 -8.14
C GLU A 36 8.44 -10.55 -7.76
N CYS A 37 9.34 -9.56 -7.73
CA CYS A 37 9.06 -8.23 -7.20
C CYS A 37 9.86 -7.10 -7.87
N TYR A 38 9.31 -5.89 -7.78
CA TYR A 38 9.97 -4.64 -8.19
C TYR A 38 9.86 -3.61 -7.08
N ILE A 39 10.93 -2.85 -6.85
CA ILE A 39 10.89 -1.68 -5.99
C ILE A 39 11.11 -0.46 -6.87
N LEU A 40 10.13 0.42 -6.89
CA LEU A 40 10.13 1.63 -7.69
C LEU A 40 10.21 2.83 -6.77
N ARG A 41 11.04 3.81 -7.09
CA ARG A 41 10.96 5.15 -6.51
C ARG A 41 10.09 5.99 -7.42
N SER A 42 9.01 6.51 -6.85
CA SER A 42 8.03 7.31 -7.59
C SER A 42 8.01 8.74 -7.04
N PRO A 43 8.19 9.75 -7.89
CA PRO A 43 8.09 11.13 -7.45
C PRO A 43 6.65 11.55 -7.15
N ALA A 44 5.66 10.82 -7.70
CA ALA A 44 4.26 11.00 -7.34
C ALA A 44 3.99 10.73 -5.85
N THR A 45 4.92 10.04 -5.17
CA THR A 45 4.89 9.81 -3.72
C THR A 45 5.86 10.74 -2.96
N LEU A 46 6.16 11.92 -3.52
CA LEU A 46 7.15 12.88 -2.99
C LEU A 46 8.54 12.23 -2.77
N GLY A 47 8.92 11.36 -3.71
CA GLY A 47 10.17 10.59 -3.62
C GLY A 47 10.07 9.32 -2.78
N GLY A 48 8.87 8.90 -2.38
CA GLY A 48 8.62 7.61 -1.75
C GLY A 48 8.84 6.42 -2.69
N CYS A 49 8.64 5.23 -2.15
CA CYS A 49 8.79 3.99 -2.89
C CYS A 49 7.58 3.07 -2.82
N ASP A 50 7.44 2.25 -3.84
CA ASP A 50 6.44 1.22 -3.93
C ASP A 50 7.08 -0.16 -4.10
N LEU A 51 6.53 -1.14 -3.39
CA LEU A 51 6.78 -2.57 -3.64
C LEU A 51 5.70 -3.09 -4.57
N TRP A 52 6.09 -3.53 -5.75
CA TRP A 52 5.22 -4.14 -6.74
C TRP A 52 5.47 -5.63 -6.81
N LEU A 53 4.42 -6.44 -6.76
CA LEU A 53 4.49 -7.88 -7.00
C LEU A 53 4.00 -8.19 -8.40
N ARG A 54 4.58 -9.21 -9.03
CA ARG A 54 4.01 -9.72 -10.27
C ARG A 54 2.61 -10.27 -10.02
N LYS A 55 1.76 -10.12 -11.04
CA LYS A 55 0.38 -10.62 -11.01
C LYS A 55 0.31 -12.11 -10.65
N THR A 56 1.24 -12.92 -11.15
CA THR A 56 1.30 -14.36 -10.87
C THR A 56 1.60 -14.66 -9.42
N GLU A 57 2.57 -13.96 -8.83
CA GLU A 57 2.95 -14.11 -7.42
C GLU A 57 1.81 -13.67 -6.49
N LEU A 58 1.26 -12.48 -6.75
CA LEU A 58 0.13 -11.97 -5.98
C LEU A 58 -1.09 -12.88 -6.09
N LYS A 59 -1.39 -13.39 -7.30
CA LYS A 59 -2.47 -14.36 -7.51
C LYS A 59 -2.21 -15.65 -6.73
N GLY A 60 -0.99 -16.18 -6.76
CA GLY A 60 -0.64 -17.38 -5.99
C GLY A 60 -0.89 -17.19 -4.48
N ILE A 61 -0.53 -16.03 -3.94
CA ILE A 61 -0.80 -15.68 -2.54
C ILE A 61 -2.30 -15.61 -2.29
N VAL A 62 -3.07 -14.90 -3.12
CA VAL A 62 -4.53 -14.75 -2.97
C VAL A 62 -5.24 -16.11 -3.04
N ASP A 63 -4.85 -16.96 -3.99
CA ASP A 63 -5.43 -18.30 -4.13
C ASP A 63 -5.13 -19.17 -2.90
N ASP A 64 -3.94 -19.07 -2.31
CA ASP A 64 -3.53 -19.80 -1.08
C ASP A 64 -4.32 -19.35 0.17
N VAL A 65 -4.66 -18.06 0.26
CA VAL A 65 -5.36 -17.50 1.44
C VAL A 65 -6.83 -17.16 1.19
N GLY A 66 -7.40 -17.61 0.06
CA GLY A 66 -8.77 -17.32 -0.38
C GLY A 66 -9.82 -17.44 0.73
N ASP A 67 -9.88 -18.62 1.36
CA ASP A 67 -10.83 -18.89 2.43
C ASP A 67 -10.58 -18.04 3.69
N GLN A 68 -9.32 -17.64 3.92
CA GLN A 68 -8.95 -16.81 5.07
C GLN A 68 -9.36 -15.35 4.87
N ILE A 69 -9.33 -14.83 3.64
CA ILE A 69 -9.75 -13.45 3.33
C ILE A 69 -11.19 -13.23 3.80
N VAL A 70 -12.11 -14.10 3.37
CA VAL A 70 -13.54 -13.99 3.71
C VAL A 70 -13.78 -14.19 5.21
N LYS A 71 -13.06 -15.13 5.81
CA LYS A 71 -13.16 -15.40 7.25
C LYS A 71 -12.67 -14.21 8.08
N GLU A 72 -11.58 -13.58 7.69
CA GLU A 72 -11.03 -12.42 8.40
C GLU A 72 -11.92 -11.19 8.19
N GLU A 73 -12.51 -11.00 7.00
CA GLU A 73 -13.45 -9.90 6.75
C GLU A 73 -14.66 -10.00 7.67
N HIS A 74 -15.29 -11.18 7.75
CA HIS A 74 -16.43 -11.40 8.62
C HIS A 74 -16.07 -11.22 10.10
N LYS A 75 -14.87 -11.66 10.50
CA LYS A 75 -14.38 -11.48 11.87
C LYS A 75 -14.19 -10.00 12.21
N LEU A 76 -13.48 -9.26 11.35
CA LEU A 76 -13.24 -7.83 11.51
C LEU A 76 -14.57 -7.06 11.53
N LYS A 77 -15.48 -7.37 10.61
CA LYS A 77 -16.81 -6.77 10.55
C LYS A 77 -17.55 -6.92 11.87
N LYS A 78 -17.55 -8.11 12.46
CA LYS A 78 -18.19 -8.36 13.76
C LYS A 78 -17.53 -7.56 14.89
N GLU A 79 -16.20 -7.61 15.00
CA GLU A 79 -15.45 -6.88 16.03
C GLU A 79 -15.65 -5.36 15.94
N ILE A 80 -15.71 -4.84 14.71
CA ILE A 80 -15.90 -3.42 14.43
C ILE A 80 -17.36 -3.00 14.62
N ASP A 81 -18.33 -3.82 14.22
CA ASP A 81 -19.76 -3.58 14.53
C ASP A 81 -19.96 -3.44 16.05
N GLU A 82 -19.38 -4.33 16.85
CA GLU A 82 -19.42 -4.25 18.32
C GLU A 82 -18.75 -2.96 18.84
N LYS A 83 -17.59 -2.57 18.29
CA LYS A 83 -16.88 -1.32 18.61
C LYS A 83 -17.75 -0.07 18.36
N TYR A 84 -18.54 -0.06 17.28
CA TYR A 84 -19.45 1.03 16.94
C TYR A 84 -20.84 0.90 17.58
N GLY A 85 -21.06 -0.10 18.43
CA GLY A 85 -22.32 -0.32 19.14
C GLY A 85 -23.45 -0.84 18.25
N ILE A 86 -23.12 -1.48 17.12
CA ILE A 86 -24.05 -2.10 16.20
C ILE A 86 -24.22 -3.56 16.62
N TYR A 87 -25.41 -3.89 17.11
CA TYR A 87 -25.79 -5.24 17.50
C TYR A 87 -26.93 -5.74 16.59
N GLU A 88 -27.16 -7.05 16.53
CA GLU A 88 -28.14 -7.69 15.62
C GLU A 88 -29.56 -7.09 15.67
N ASN A 89 -29.94 -6.45 16.79
CA ASN A 89 -31.24 -5.84 17.02
C ASN A 89 -31.28 -4.31 16.83
N CYS A 90 -30.16 -3.68 16.50
CA CYS A 90 -30.04 -2.24 16.31
C CYS A 90 -30.01 -1.88 14.82
N THR A 91 -30.71 -0.81 14.45
CA THR A 91 -30.54 -0.21 13.12
C THR A 91 -29.35 0.74 13.15
N ALA A 92 -28.28 0.40 12.43
CA ALA A 92 -27.11 1.27 12.30
C ALA A 92 -27.47 2.59 11.60
N THR A 93 -26.92 3.70 12.08
CA THR A 93 -26.96 5.00 11.38
C THR A 93 -26.09 4.94 10.12
N GLU A 94 -26.28 5.89 9.19
CA GLU A 94 -25.43 5.97 8.00
C GLU A 94 -23.96 6.23 8.38
N ASP A 95 -23.69 7.13 9.32
CA ASP A 95 -22.34 7.38 9.83
C ASP A 95 -21.70 6.11 10.41
N GLN A 96 -22.46 5.33 11.18
CA GLN A 96 -21.98 4.06 11.72
C GLN A 96 -21.61 3.06 10.63
N LYS A 97 -22.44 2.96 9.57
CA LYS A 97 -22.15 2.07 8.43
C LYS A 97 -20.89 2.52 7.69
N GLU A 98 -20.72 3.82 7.48
CA GLU A 98 -19.55 4.40 6.82
C GLU A 98 -18.27 4.10 7.62
N PHE A 99 -18.28 4.40 8.92
CA PHE A 99 -17.12 4.14 9.77
C PHE A 99 -16.76 2.65 9.85
N VAL A 100 -17.75 1.76 9.96
CA VAL A 100 -17.46 0.32 9.95
C VAL A 100 -16.86 -0.10 8.62
N SER A 101 -17.39 0.41 7.49
CA SER A 101 -16.86 0.06 6.18
C SER A 101 -15.38 0.45 6.05
N LEU A 102 -15.03 1.67 6.46
CA LEU A 102 -13.65 2.18 6.41
C LEU A 102 -12.71 1.38 7.32
N ASP A 103 -13.14 1.08 8.55
CA ASP A 103 -12.33 0.33 9.52
C ASP A 103 -12.14 -1.14 9.08
N VAL A 104 -13.16 -1.75 8.46
CA VAL A 104 -13.06 -3.12 7.92
C VAL A 104 -12.10 -3.16 6.74
N GLU A 105 -12.18 -2.17 5.84
CA GLU A 105 -11.29 -2.04 4.69
C GLU A 105 -9.82 -1.90 5.14
N ASP A 106 -9.50 -0.94 6.01
CA ASP A 106 -8.14 -0.76 6.52
C ASP A 106 -7.66 -2.00 7.32
N GLY A 107 -8.55 -2.64 8.08
CA GLY A 107 -8.24 -3.89 8.79
C GLY A 107 -7.85 -5.02 7.84
N ILE A 108 -8.58 -5.20 6.75
CA ILE A 108 -8.30 -6.20 5.72
C ILE A 108 -7.00 -5.90 4.98
N GLU A 109 -6.76 -4.64 4.62
CA GLU A 109 -5.52 -4.24 3.97
C GLU A 109 -4.29 -4.54 4.83
N ARG A 110 -4.37 -4.24 6.15
CA ARG A 110 -3.29 -4.54 7.10
C ARG A 110 -3.04 -6.03 7.23
N TRP A 111 -4.10 -6.80 7.46
CA TRP A 111 -3.99 -8.26 7.57
C TRP A 111 -3.40 -8.88 6.30
N PHE A 112 -3.84 -8.42 5.13
CA PHE A 112 -3.36 -8.94 3.86
C PHE A 112 -1.90 -8.55 3.61
N GLN A 113 -1.50 -7.31 3.92
CA GLN A 113 -0.10 -6.87 3.84
C GLN A 113 0.81 -7.76 4.70
N ASP A 114 0.44 -8.03 5.95
CA ASP A 114 1.20 -8.92 6.85
C ASP A 114 1.28 -10.35 6.30
N THR A 115 0.21 -10.79 5.63
CA THR A 115 0.13 -12.12 5.00
C THR A 115 1.03 -12.23 3.77
N VAL A 116 1.07 -11.17 2.96
CA VAL A 116 1.95 -11.04 1.79
C VAL A 116 3.41 -10.96 2.22
N TRP A 117 3.74 -10.15 3.22
CA TRP A 117 5.11 -10.01 3.74
C TRP A 117 5.73 -11.32 4.19
N LYS A 118 4.92 -12.27 4.68
CA LYS A 118 5.38 -13.61 5.07
C LYS A 118 5.60 -14.58 3.90
N ARG A 119 5.08 -14.26 2.71
CA ARG A 119 5.09 -15.13 1.52
C ARG A 119 6.01 -14.61 0.40
N VAL A 120 6.24 -13.30 0.36
CA VAL A 120 7.20 -12.69 -0.57
C VAL A 120 8.62 -13.07 -0.17
N SER A 121 9.51 -13.17 -1.17
CA SER A 121 10.94 -13.44 -0.95
C SER A 121 11.53 -12.51 0.13
N PRO A 122 12.26 -13.05 1.12
CA PRO A 122 12.95 -12.24 2.12
C PRO A 122 13.86 -11.18 1.50
N ASP A 123 14.47 -11.46 0.33
CA ASP A 123 15.35 -10.53 -0.38
C ASP A 123 14.58 -9.31 -0.89
N CYS A 124 13.36 -9.52 -1.40
CA CYS A 124 12.47 -8.44 -1.82
C CYS A 124 12.05 -7.55 -0.65
N ILE A 125 11.68 -8.15 0.48
CA ILE A 125 11.28 -7.41 1.68
C ILE A 125 12.47 -6.64 2.26
N LEU A 126 13.64 -7.27 2.33
CA LEU A 126 14.86 -6.63 2.82
C LEU A 126 15.27 -5.46 1.91
N ALA A 127 15.26 -5.66 0.59
CA ALA A 127 15.56 -4.60 -0.37
C ALA A 127 14.58 -3.42 -0.21
N PHE A 128 13.30 -3.69 0.03
CA PHE A 128 12.30 -2.65 0.26
C PHE A 128 12.59 -1.87 1.54
N MET A 129 12.82 -2.57 2.65
CA MET A 129 13.11 -1.94 3.95
C MET A 129 14.39 -1.09 3.92
N LEU A 130 15.41 -1.53 3.18
CA LEU A 130 16.66 -0.78 3.04
C LEU A 130 16.52 0.46 2.15
N ALA A 131 15.73 0.38 1.08
CA ALA A 131 15.57 1.47 0.12
C ALA A 131 14.52 2.50 0.55
N CYS A 132 13.52 2.07 1.31
CA CYS A 132 12.23 2.75 1.44
C CYS A 132 11.69 2.79 2.87
N GLU A 133 12.44 2.20 3.82
CA GLU A 133 12.07 2.13 5.22
C GLU A 133 10.72 1.41 5.45
N LYS A 134 9.91 1.90 6.38
CA LYS A 134 8.65 1.28 6.78
C LYS A 134 7.54 1.65 5.77
N PRO A 135 6.68 0.69 5.36
CA PRO A 135 5.54 1.02 4.51
C PRO A 135 4.59 2.00 5.19
N VAL A 136 4.23 3.07 4.49
CA VAL A 136 3.30 4.11 4.97
C VAL A 136 1.88 3.86 4.46
N SER A 137 1.75 3.34 3.24
CA SER A 137 0.47 3.12 2.56
C SER A 137 0.29 1.66 2.14
N ARG A 138 -0.97 1.24 2.07
CA ARG A 138 -1.42 -0.06 1.56
C ARG A 138 -2.34 0.24 0.38
N LEU A 139 -2.08 -0.40 -0.76
CA LEU A 139 -2.81 -0.11 -2.01
C LEU A 139 -3.64 -1.29 -2.50
N TYR A 140 -3.37 -2.49 -2.01
CA TYR A 140 -4.04 -3.69 -2.47
C TYR A 140 -5.02 -4.20 -1.41
N ASN A 141 -6.30 -4.22 -1.78
CA ASN A 141 -7.36 -4.83 -1.00
C ASN A 141 -7.80 -6.14 -1.69
N PRO A 142 -7.63 -7.31 -1.04
CA PRO A 142 -7.93 -8.61 -1.66
C PRO A 142 -9.41 -8.85 -1.96
N ILE A 143 -10.32 -8.03 -1.44
CA ILE A 143 -11.77 -8.17 -1.59
C ILE A 143 -12.23 -7.34 -2.78
N THR A 144 -11.83 -6.07 -2.83
CA THR A 144 -12.23 -5.14 -3.90
C THR A 144 -11.38 -5.29 -5.17
N CYS A 145 -10.10 -5.65 -5.06
CA CYS A 145 -9.19 -5.78 -6.21
C CYS A 145 -9.24 -7.15 -6.90
N ASN A 146 -9.90 -8.18 -6.35
CA ASN A 146 -9.85 -9.56 -6.87
C ASN A 146 -10.34 -9.69 -8.32
N ASN A 147 -11.29 -8.84 -8.73
CA ASN A 147 -11.82 -8.81 -10.10
C ASN A 147 -10.73 -8.49 -11.15
N SER A 148 -9.70 -7.71 -10.79
CA SER A 148 -8.57 -7.38 -11.68
C SER A 148 -7.59 -8.56 -11.87
N LEU A 149 -7.54 -9.47 -10.89
CA LEU A 149 -6.65 -10.63 -10.93
C LEU A 149 -7.23 -11.78 -11.73
N THR A 150 -8.56 -11.90 -11.78
CA THR A 150 -9.27 -13.05 -12.35
C THR A 150 -9.92 -12.83 -13.72
N LYS A 151 -9.99 -11.60 -14.27
CA LYS A 151 -10.49 -11.39 -15.65
C LYS A 151 -9.65 -10.46 -16.53
N GLN A 152 -9.60 -10.89 -17.80
CA GLN A 152 -8.99 -10.29 -18.99
C GLN A 152 -9.40 -8.83 -19.18
N TYR A 153 -8.50 -8.03 -19.77
CA TYR A 153 -8.70 -6.67 -20.29
C TYR A 153 -10.17 -6.26 -20.36
N ALA A 154 -10.62 -5.42 -19.42
CA ALA A 154 -11.75 -4.56 -19.69
C ALA A 154 -11.29 -3.56 -20.76
N PRO A 155 -11.89 -3.51 -21.97
CA PRO A 155 -11.59 -2.45 -22.90
C PRO A 155 -12.13 -1.16 -22.29
N PHE A 156 -11.24 -0.21 -22.00
CA PHE A 156 -11.66 1.16 -21.75
C PHE A 156 -12.38 1.65 -23.01
N SER A 157 -13.66 2.03 -22.86
CA SER A 157 -14.39 2.81 -23.87
C SER A 157 -14.22 4.29 -23.58
#